data_AF-A0A368T7U3-F1
#
_entry.id   AF-A0A368T7U3-F1
#
_cell.length_a   1.000
_cell.length_b   1.000
_cell.length_c   1.000
_cell.angle_alpha   90.00
_cell.angle_beta   90.00
_cell.angle_gamma   90.00
#
_symmetry.space_group_name_H-M   'P 1'
#
loop_
_entity.id
_entity.type
_entity.pdbx_description
1 polymer ?
#
loop_
_entity_poly.entity_id
_entity_poly.type
_entity_poly.pdbx_seq_one_letter_code
_entity_poly.pdbx_strand_id
1 'polypeptide(L)' 'MAVLTRAEIEEFVEYGFVRVPGAVPADVAERCRTELWQATGCDPDDPAAWTEPVIRRGGFA' A
#
# COMPACT_ATOMS: atom_id res chain seq x y z
N MET A 1 6.83 -2.27 -18.04
CA MET A 1 5.42 -1.89 -17.86
C MET A 1 4.61 -3.17 -17.88
N ALA A 2 3.90 -3.50 -16.80
CA ALA A 2 3.01 -4.66 -16.80
C ALA A 2 1.74 -4.28 -17.57
N VAL A 3 1.40 -5.07 -18.59
CA VAL A 3 0.15 -4.98 -19.33
C VAL A 3 -0.68 -6.18 -18.89
N LEU A 4 -1.93 -5.94 -18.49
CA LEU A 4 -2.83 -7.01 -18.04
C LEU A 4 -3.09 -7.98 -19.19
N THR A 5 -3.08 -9.27 -18.86
CA THR A 5 -3.53 -10.32 -19.77
C THR A 5 -5.04 -10.24 -19.97
N ARG A 6 -5.56 -10.90 -21.01
CA ARG A 6 -7.00 -10.96 -21.25
C ARG A 6 -7.76 -11.60 -20.07
N ALA A 7 -7.19 -12.63 -19.46
CA ALA A 7 -7.78 -13.30 -18.31
C ALA A 7 -7.83 -12.37 -17.08
N GLU A 8 -6.74 -11.66 -16.78
CA GLU A 8 -6.70 -10.67 -15.69
C GLU A 8 -7.69 -9.51 -15.88
N ILE A 9 -7.96 -9.11 -17.13
CA ILE A 9 -9.01 -8.14 -17.46
C ILE A 9 -10.41 -8.74 -17.18
N GLU A 10 -10.64 -9.99 -17.56
CA GLU A 10 -11.92 -10.67 -17.29
C GLU A 10 -12.15 -10.85 -15.78
N GLU A 11 -11.13 -11.23 -15.02
CA GLU A 11 -11.17 -11.30 -13.55
C GLU A 11 -11.49 -9.94 -12.94
N PHE A 12 -10.88 -8.85 -13.43
CA PHE A 12 -11.21 -7.50 -12.96
C PHE A 12 -12.68 -7.15 -13.22
N VAL A 13 -13.21 -7.51 -14.40
CA VAL A 13 -14.62 -7.27 -14.74
C VAL A 13 -15.57 -8.09 -13.85
N GLU A 14 -15.22 -9.34 -13.54
CA GLU A 14 -16.04 -10.24 -12.74
C GLU A 14 -15.99 -9.91 -11.25
N TYR A 15 -14.79 -9.68 -10.70
CA TYR A 15 -14.55 -9.54 -9.26
C TYR A 15 -14.36 -8.10 -8.79
N GLY A 16 -14.20 -7.15 -9.72
CA GLY A 16 -13.97 -5.74 -9.43
C GLY A 16 -12.54 -5.39 -9.00
N PHE A 17 -11.62 -6.36 -9.00
CA PHE A 17 -10.20 -6.15 -8.71
C PHE A 17 -9.31 -7.19 -9.41
N VAL A 18 -8.02 -6.87 -9.58
CA VAL A 18 -7.01 -7.81 -10.03
C VAL A 18 -5.69 -7.55 -9.31
N ARG A 19 -4.95 -8.61 -9.00
CA ARG A 19 -3.61 -8.51 -8.41
C ARG A 19 -2.59 -8.26 -9.50
N VAL A 20 -1.78 -7.21 -9.37
CA VAL A 20 -0.64 -6.95 -10.25
C VAL A 20 0.68 -7.25 -9.49
N PRO A 21 1.34 -8.39 -9.74
CA PRO A 21 2.60 -8.70 -9.08
C PRO A 21 3.70 -7.71 -9.48
N GLY A 22 4.46 -7.21 -8.50
CA GLY A 22 5.59 -6.31 -8.76
C GLY A 22 5.18 -4.94 -9.33
N ALA A 23 3.97 -4.47 -9.01
CA ALA A 23 3.49 -3.15 -9.45
C ALA A 23 4.41 -2.00 -9.01
N VAL A 24 5.11 -2.18 -7.88
CA VAL A 24 6.18 -1.31 -7.39
C VAL A 24 7.40 -2.15 -7.01
N PRO A 25 8.63 -1.63 -7.17
CA PRO A 25 9.83 -2.27 -6.63
C PRO A 25 9.72 -2.47 -5.11
N ALA A 26 10.26 -3.58 -4.61
CA ALA A 26 10.15 -3.93 -3.20
C ALA A 26 10.82 -2.88 -2.30
N ASP A 27 12.00 -2.40 -2.67
CA ASP A 27 12.75 -1.35 -1.96
C ASP A 27 11.98 -0.03 -1.85
N VAL A 28 11.22 0.34 -2.90
CA VAL A 28 10.36 1.53 -2.87
C VAL A 28 9.21 1.35 -1.88
N ALA A 29 8.55 0.19 -1.89
CA ALA A 29 7.45 -0.09 -0.95
C ALA A 29 7.95 -0.08 0.51
N GLU A 30 9.12 -0.68 0.77
CA GLU A 30 9.76 -0.68 2.08
C GLU A 30 10.08 0.74 2.56
N ARG A 31 10.66 1.58 1.69
CA ARG A 31 10.96 2.98 2.04
C ARG A 31 9.69 3.76 2.38
N CYS A 32 8.66 3.68 1.55
CA CYS A 32 7.39 4.36 1.81
C CYS A 32 6.77 3.91 3.14
N ARG A 33 6.82 2.60 3.46
CA ARG A 33 6.33 2.08 4.75
C ARG A 33 7.09 2.69 5.92
N THR A 34 8.41 2.77 5.85
CA THR A 34 9.23 3.41 6.89
C THR A 34 8.86 4.89 7.08
N GLU A 35 8.75 5.65 5.99
CA GLU A 35 8.38 7.07 6.05
C GLU A 35 6.99 7.28 6.66
N LEU A 36 6.02 6.42 6.34
CA LEU A 36 4.68 6.48 6.92
C LEU A 36 4.69 6.24 8.43
N TRP A 37 5.43 5.25 8.93
CA TRP A 37 5.54 5.00 10.38
C TRP A 37 6.20 6.16 11.11
N GLN A 38 7.27 6.74 10.55
CA GLN A 38 7.89 7.93 11.12
C GLN A 38 6.93 9.11 11.16
N ALA A 39 6.13 9.29 10.09
CA ALA A 39 5.12 10.34 10.06
C ALA A 39 4.00 10.11 11.07
N THR A 40 3.55 8.88 11.31
CA THR A 40 2.50 8.60 12.32
C THR A 40 3.03 8.75 13.75
N GLY A 41 4.31 8.45 13.99
CA GLY A 41 4.90 8.35 15.32
C GLY A 41 4.50 7.06 16.05
N CYS A 42 3.78 6.16 15.38
CA CYS A 42 3.41 4.85 15.89
C CYS A 42 4.53 3.85 15.63
N ASP A 43 4.70 2.91 16.56
CA ASP A 43 5.59 1.77 16.37
C ASP A 43 4.85 0.67 15.59
N PRO A 44 5.36 0.21 14.43
CA PRO A 44 4.75 -0.91 13.69
C PRO A 44 4.65 -2.22 14.49
N ASP A 45 5.54 -2.43 15.45
CA ASP A 45 5.64 -3.67 16.22
C ASP A 45 4.92 -3.58 17.59
N ASP A 46 4.40 -2.40 17.94
CA ASP A 46 3.54 -2.19 19.13
C ASP A 46 2.14 -1.66 18.72
N PRO A 47 1.16 -2.57 18.53
CA PRO A 47 -0.21 -2.18 18.21
C PRO A 47 -0.89 -1.31 19.28
N ALA A 48 -0.40 -1.32 20.54
CA ALA A 48 -0.95 -0.45 21.58
C ALA A 48 -0.63 1.04 21.32
N ALA A 49 0.42 1.33 20.52
CA ALA A 49 0.75 2.68 20.10
C ALA A 49 -0.22 3.25 19.05
N TRP A 50 -1.12 2.43 18.49
CA TRP A 50 -2.05 2.82 17.42
C TRP A 50 -3.38 3.30 18.01
N THR A 51 -3.34 4.43 18.70
CA THR A 51 -4.46 4.92 19.53
C THR A 51 -5.59 5.60 18.75
N GLU A 52 -5.34 5.96 17.49
CA GLU A 52 -6.29 6.67 16.64
C GLU A 52 -6.74 5.81 15.45
N PRO A 53 -8.04 5.75 15.13
CA PRO A 53 -8.54 4.92 14.03
C PRO A 53 -8.08 5.41 12.65
N VAL A 54 -7.84 6.73 12.50
CA VAL A 54 -7.35 7.34 11.26
C VAL A 54 -6.42 8.50 11.58
N ILE A 55 -5.17 8.37 11.14
CA ILE A 55 -4.16 9.43 11.25
C ILE A 55 -4.07 10.14 9.89
N ARG A 56 -4.71 11.32 9.76
CA ARG A 56 -4.62 12.11 8.53
C ARG A 56 -3.28 12.86 8.50
N ARG A 57 -2.54 12.67 7.41
CA ARG A 57 -1.30 13.40 7.12
C ARG A 57 -1.49 14.12 5.79
N GLY A 58 -1.26 15.43 5.77
CA GLY A 58 -1.16 16.20 4.53
C GLY A 58 0.30 16.27 4.07
N GLY A 59 0.54 16.44 2.77
CA GLY A 59 1.86 16.82 2.26
C GLY A 59 2.87 15.70 2.01
N PHE A 60 2.42 14.48 1.70
CA PHE A 60 3.29 13.55 0.98
C PHE A 60 3.25 13.94 -0.50
N ALA A 61 4.23 14.74 -0.94
CA ALA A 61 4.39 15.20 -2.31
C ALA A 61 5.39 14.31 -3.07
#